data_AF-A0A1I4IJC4-F1
#
_entry.id   AF-A0A1I4IJC4-F1
#
_cell.length_a   1.000
_cell.length_b   1.000
_cell.length_c   1.000
_cell.angle_alpha   90.00
_cell.angle_beta   90.00
_cell.angle_gamma   90.00
#
_symmetry.space_group_name_H-M   'P 1'
#
loop_
_entity.id
_entity.type
_entity.pdbx_description
1 polymer ?
#
loop_
_entity_poly.entity_id
_entity_poly.type
_entity_poly.pdbx_seq_one_letter_code
_entity_poly.pdbx_strand_id
1 'polypeptide(L)'
;MGTHREKQQQELYRKIAQLDELAKDINETAAHLGNETYVSSIRLYREQQEQIQDIQSYFEQVGMPRSNQTVEYILPLALKEFHRQLMHIKNDNPEE
;
A
#
# COMPACT_ATOMS: atom_id res chain seq x y z
N MET A 1 -25.76 30.17 -48.50
CA MET A 1 -24.34 30.08 -48.09
C MET A 1 -24.21 30.78 -46.76
N GLY A 2 -23.79 30.07 -45.71
CA GLY A 2 -23.64 30.67 -44.37
C GLY A 2 -22.51 31.70 -44.33
N THR A 3 -22.70 32.77 -43.58
CA THR A 3 -21.71 33.84 -43.42
C THR A 3 -20.46 33.32 -42.70
N HIS A 4 -19.31 33.97 -42.90
CA HIS A 4 -18.06 33.62 -42.21
C HIS A 4 -18.23 33.58 -40.67
N ARG A 5 -19.05 34.49 -40.14
CA ARG A 5 -19.39 34.57 -38.72
C ARG A 5 -20.17 33.34 -38.23
N GLU A 6 -21.14 32.86 -39.00
CA GLU A 6 -21.91 31.65 -38.66
C GLU A 6 -21.03 30.40 -38.65
N LYS A 7 -20.07 30.29 -39.57
CA LYS A 7 -19.09 29.19 -39.58
C LYS A 7 -18.21 29.22 -38.34
N GLN A 8 -17.70 30.40 -37.98
CA GLN A 8 -16.90 30.58 -36.75
C GLN A 8 -17.70 30.25 -35.50
N GLN A 9 -18.97 30.64 -35.45
CA GLN A 9 -19.85 30.33 -34.33
C GLN A 9 -20.12 28.82 -34.20
N GLN A 10 -20.33 28.12 -35.32
CA GLN A 10 -20.48 26.66 -35.32
C GLN A 10 -19.19 25.95 -34.90
N GLU A 11 -18.02 26.42 -35.33
CA GLU A 11 -16.75 25.87 -34.87
C GLU A 11 -16.54 26.09 -33.37
N LEU A 12 -16.92 27.25 -32.86
CA LEU A 12 -16.84 27.54 -31.42
C LEU A 12 -17.72 26.57 -30.62
N TYR A 13 -18.97 26.36 -31.03
CA TYR A 13 -19.86 25.41 -30.35
C TYR A 13 -19.35 23.97 -30.40
N ARG A 14 -18.75 23.55 -31.52
CA ARG A 14 -18.11 22.23 -31.61
C ARG A 14 -16.95 22.10 -30.63
N LYS A 15 -16.11 23.12 -30.52
CA LYS A 15 -14.97 23.13 -29.57
C LYS A 15 -15.43 23.11 -28.11
N ILE A 16 -16.53 23.80 -27.79
CA ILE A 16 -17.12 23.75 -26.44
C ILE A 16 -17.62 22.34 -26.12
N ALA A 17 -18.34 21.70 -27.05
CA ALA A 17 -18.82 20.34 -26.84
C ALA A 17 -17.66 19.34 -26.64
N GLN A 18 -16.55 19.51 -27.37
CA GLN A 18 -15.35 18.69 -27.19
C GLN A 18 -14.69 18.90 -25.83
N LEU A 19 -14.71 20.13 -25.30
CA LEU A 19 -14.20 20.42 -23.95
C LEU A 19 -15.05 19.76 -22.87
N ASP A 20 -16.37 19.79 -23.01
CA ASP A 20 -17.30 19.18 -22.05
C ASP A 20 -17.12 17.65 -22.00
N GLU A 21 -16.99 16.99 -23.15
CA GLU A 21 -16.69 15.55 -23.21
C GLU A 21 -15.33 15.22 -22.57
N LEU A 22 -14.29 16.01 -22.85
CA LEU A 22 -12.98 15.81 -22.24
C LEU A 22 -13.03 15.98 -20.71
N ALA A 23 -13.76 16.98 -20.21
CA ALA A 23 -13.93 17.19 -18.78
C ALA A 23 -14.65 16.00 -18.11
N LYS A 24 -15.63 15.40 -18.80
CA LYS A 24 -16.31 14.20 -18.34
C LYS A 24 -15.37 13.00 -18.26
N ASP A 25 -14.59 12.73 -19.31
CA ASP A 25 -13.61 11.64 -19.34
C ASP A 25 -12.55 11.76 -18.23
N ILE A 26 -12.06 12.99 -17.99
CA ILE A 26 -11.10 13.27 -16.91
C ILE A 26 -11.72 12.96 -15.55
N ASN A 27 -12.97 13.35 -15.32
CA ASN A 27 -13.66 13.10 -14.06
C ASN A 27 -13.93 11.61 -13.83
N GLU A 28 -14.35 10.88 -14.86
CA GLU A 28 -14.54 9.42 -14.78
C GLU A 28 -13.22 8.70 -14.47
N THR A 29 -12.13 9.12 -15.11
CA THR A 29 -10.79 8.57 -14.86
C THR A 29 -10.31 8.88 -13.45
N ALA A 30 -10.52 10.12 -12.97
CA ALA A 30 -10.16 10.52 -11.62
C ALA A 30 -10.96 9.76 -10.56
N ALA A 31 -12.25 9.53 -10.79
CA ALA A 31 -13.09 8.71 -9.92
C ALA A 31 -12.63 7.26 -9.87
N HIS A 32 -12.27 6.68 -11.03
CA HIS A 32 -11.70 5.33 -11.10
C HIS A 32 -10.40 5.22 -10.30
N LEU A 33 -9.44 6.13 -10.53
CA LEU A 33 -8.16 6.15 -9.82
C LEU A 33 -8.35 6.37 -8.31
N GLY A 34 -9.28 7.24 -7.91
CA GLY A 34 -9.63 7.45 -6.50
C GLY A 34 -10.16 6.18 -5.84
N ASN A 35 -11.06 5.46 -6.52
CA ASN A 35 -11.61 4.20 -6.05
C ASN A 35 -10.55 3.09 -5.97
N GLU A 36 -9.70 2.95 -7.00
CA GLU A 36 -8.60 1.98 -6.99
C GLU A 36 -7.61 2.24 -5.87
N THR A 37 -7.24 3.52 -5.66
CA THR A 37 -6.35 3.93 -4.57
C THR A 37 -6.98 3.65 -3.21
N TYR A 38 -8.28 3.91 -3.05
CA TYR A 38 -9.01 3.62 -1.82
C TYR A 38 -9.08 2.12 -1.53
N VAL A 39 -9.42 1.29 -2.53
CA VAL A 39 -9.46 -0.17 -2.39
C VAL A 39 -8.07 -0.73 -2.06
N SER A 40 -7.02 -0.23 -2.73
CA SER A 40 -5.63 -0.62 -2.47
C SER A 40 -5.20 -0.26 -1.04
N SER A 41 -5.54 0.94 -0.57
CA SER A 41 -5.20 1.36 0.79
C SER A 41 -5.94 0.57 1.87
N ILE A 42 -7.22 0.21 1.66
CA ILE A 42 -7.94 -0.73 2.55
C ILE A 42 -7.26 -2.09 2.59
N ARG A 43 -6.90 -2.63 1.41
CA ARG A 43 -6.24 -3.93 1.31
C ARG A 43 -4.90 -3.93 2.04
N LEU A 44 -4.06 -2.92 1.80
CA LEU A 44 -2.78 -2.75 2.47
C LEU A 44 -2.94 -2.63 3.99
N TYR A 45 -3.94 -1.88 4.45
CA TYR A 45 -4.24 -1.77 5.87
C TYR A 45 -4.61 -3.12 6.50
N ARG A 46 -5.44 -3.90 5.80
CA ARG A 46 -5.82 -5.24 6.25
C ARG A 46 -4.62 -6.19 6.29
N GLU A 47 -3.78 -6.18 5.26
CA GLU A 47 -2.54 -6.98 5.22
C GLU A 47 -1.59 -6.62 6.37
N GLN A 48 -1.45 -5.32 6.68
CA GLN A 48 -0.67 -4.86 7.84
C GLN A 48 -1.28 -5.32 9.17
N GLN A 49 -2.61 -5.31 9.30
CA GLN A 49 -3.29 -5.78 10.51
C GLN A 49 -3.09 -7.29 10.73
N GLU A 50 -3.21 -8.08 9.67
CA GLU A 50 -2.96 -9.54 9.71
C GLU A 50 -1.50 -9.81 10.11
N GLN A 51 -0.53 -9.10 9.53
CA GLN A 51 0.88 -9.21 9.93
C GLN A 51 1.12 -8.86 11.41
N ILE A 52 0.49 -7.81 11.92
CA ILE A 52 0.61 -7.44 13.34
C ILE A 52 0.03 -8.53 14.24
N GLN A 53 -1.11 -9.13 13.87
CA GLN A 53 -1.70 -10.23 14.62
C GLN A 53 -0.82 -11.47 14.63
N ASP A 54 -0.20 -11.81 13.51
CA ASP A 54 0.74 -12.93 13.41
C ASP A 54 1.96 -12.70 14.32
N ILE A 55 2.51 -11.49 14.30
CA ILE A 55 3.63 -11.08 15.15
C ILE A 55 3.26 -11.17 16.64
N GLN A 56 2.08 -10.66 17.02
CA GLN A 56 1.61 -10.73 18.40
C GLN A 56 1.39 -12.18 18.85
N SER A 57 0.80 -13.01 17.98
CA SER A 57 0.57 -14.43 18.24
C SER A 57 1.89 -15.18 18.44
N TYR A 58 2.90 -14.89 17.62
CA TYR A 58 4.25 -15.42 17.80
C TYR A 58 4.83 -15.02 19.16
N PHE A 59 4.71 -13.75 19.55
CA PHE A 59 5.21 -13.29 20.85
C PHE A 59 4.49 -13.90 22.04
N GLU A 60 3.19 -14.18 21.93
CA GLU A 60 2.45 -14.94 22.93
C GLU A 60 2.94 -16.40 23.01
N GLN A 61 3.23 -17.04 21.89
CA GLN A 61 3.76 -18.42 21.86
C GLN A 61 5.14 -18.56 22.52
N VAL A 62 6.03 -17.59 22.34
CA VAL A 62 7.35 -17.59 22.99
C VAL A 62 7.31 -17.08 24.44
N GLY A 63 6.12 -16.80 24.98
CA GLY A 63 5.92 -16.37 26.36
C GLY A 63 6.38 -14.94 26.65
N MET A 64 6.46 -14.08 25.63
CA MET A 64 6.86 -12.68 25.81
C MET A 64 5.71 -11.87 26.43
N PRO A 65 5.93 -11.19 27.57
CA PRO A 65 4.94 -10.30 28.17
C PRO A 65 4.56 -9.15 27.21
N ARG A 66 3.28 -8.77 27.17
CA ARG A 66 2.79 -7.66 26.32
C ARG A 66 3.50 -6.32 26.59
N SER A 67 3.94 -6.08 27.82
CA SER A 67 4.74 -4.90 28.19
C SER A 67 6.08 -4.82 27.46
N ASN A 68 6.56 -5.95 26.94
CA ASN A 68 7.84 -6.12 26.28
C ASN A 68 7.66 -6.32 24.76
N GLN A 69 6.44 -6.22 24.23
CA GLN A 69 6.16 -6.29 22.79
C GLN A 69 6.32 -4.91 22.13
N THR A 70 7.36 -4.16 22.49
CA THR A 70 7.72 -2.89 21.84
C THR A 70 8.86 -3.12 20.86
N VAL A 71 8.98 -2.25 19.86
CA VAL A 71 10.00 -2.37 18.79
C VAL A 71 11.41 -2.40 19.38
N GLU A 72 11.64 -1.59 20.41
CA GLU A 72 12.91 -1.45 21.12
C GLU A 72 13.33 -2.75 21.83
N TYR A 73 12.38 -3.61 22.17
CA TYR A 73 12.61 -4.86 22.87
C TYR A 73 12.65 -6.07 21.93
N ILE A 74 11.87 -6.01 20.85
CA ILE A 74 11.79 -7.05 19.82
C ILE A 74 13.12 -7.19 19.06
N LEU A 75 13.73 -6.07 18.64
CA LEU A 75 14.97 -6.07 17.86
C LEU A 75 16.14 -6.75 18.61
N PRO A 76 16.46 -6.38 19.87
CA PRO A 76 17.50 -7.05 20.64
C PRO A 76 17.20 -8.53 20.90
N LEU A 77 15.94 -8.90 21.14
CA LEU A 77 15.58 -10.29 21.35
C LEU A 77 15.77 -11.12 20.08
N ALA A 78 15.32 -10.61 18.93
CA ALA A 78 15.50 -11.27 17.63
C ALA A 78 16.98 -11.50 17.33
N LEU A 79 17.83 -10.49 17.58
CA LEU A 79 19.28 -10.61 17.42
C LEU A 79 19.87 -11.67 18.36
N LYS A 80 19.41 -11.73 19.62
CA LYS A 80 19.86 -12.73 20.60
C LYS A 80 19.46 -14.15 20.20
N GLU A 81 18.23 -14.36 19.76
CA GLU A 81 17.73 -15.66 19.31
C GLU A 81 18.43 -16.11 18.02
N PHE A 82 18.64 -15.19 17.06
CA PHE A 82 19.41 -15.45 15.84
C PHE A 82 20.86 -15.83 16.16
N HIS A 83 21.51 -15.09 17.07
CA HIS A 83 22.85 -15.42 17.54
C HIS A 83 22.90 -16.78 18.22
N ARG A 84 21.91 -17.12 19.06
CA ARG A 84 21.80 -18.43 19.71
C ARG A 84 21.70 -19.56 18.67
N GLN A 85 20.88 -19.38 17.62
CA GLN A 85 20.77 -20.35 16.53
C GLN A 85 22.08 -20.52 15.76
N LEU A 86 22.77 -19.43 15.42
CA LEU A 86 24.08 -19.49 14.76
C LEU A 86 25.11 -20.23 15.62
N MET A 87 25.13 -19.97 16.92
CA MET A 87 26.04 -20.66 17.85
C MET A 87 25.69 -22.14 18.03
N HIS A 88 24.41 -22.49 18.01
CA HIS A 88 23.98 -23.89 18.00
C HIS A 88 24.49 -24.60 16.74
N ILE A 89 24.28 -24.00 15.56
CA ILE A 89 24.76 -24.54 14.28
C ILE A 89 26.29 -24.68 14.29
N LYS A 90 27.01 -23.69 14.81
CA LYS A 90 28.48 -23.74 14.91
C LYS A 90 28.97 -24.84 15.86
N ASN A 91 28.30 -25.03 17.00
CA ASN A 91 28.71 -26.00 18.01
C ASN A 91 28.25 -27.43 17.70
N ASP A 92 27.15 -27.59 16.95
CA ASP A 92 26.63 -28.88 16.48
C ASP A 92 27.28 -29.35 15.17
N ASN A 93 28.20 -28.57 14.60
CA ASN A 93 29.00 -28.94 13.43
C ASN A 93 30.45 -29.19 13.89
N PRO A 94 30.81 -30.42 14.32
CA PRO A 94 32.09 -30.73 14.95
C PRO A 94 33.24 -30.93 13.94
N GLU A 95 33.03 -30.59 12.66
CA GLU A 95 34.06 -30.64 11.63
C GLU A 95 34.68 -29.26 11.40
N GLU A 96 35.40 -28.78 12.43
CA GLU A 96 36.60 -27.92 12.35
C GLU A 96 37.42 -28.07 13.64
#